data_AF-A0A0B7GUV6-F1
#
_entry.id   AF-A0A0B7GUV6-F1
#
_cell.length_a   1.000
_cell.length_b   1.000
_cell.length_c   1.000
_cell.angle_alpha   90.00
_cell.angle_beta   90.00
_cell.angle_gamma   90.00
#
_symmetry.space_group_name_H-M   'P 1'
#
loop_
_entity.id
_entity.type
_entity.pdbx_description
1 polymer ?
#
loop_
_entity_poly.entity_id
_entity_poly.type
_entity_poly.pdbx_seq_one_letter_code
_entity_poly.pdbx_strand_id
1 'polypeptide(L)' 'MPKPPSKLELNPEELTYLESLVRLRTIQAQTLTRARILLLKSKRLSIKETADKVGYTYRSVALCLKNISRAA' A
#
# COMPACT_ATOMS: atom_id res chain seq x y z
N MET A 1 5.06 -11.40 35.63
CA MET A 1 6.03 -10.61 34.83
C MET A 1 5.79 -10.90 33.35
N PRO A 2 5.66 -9.90 32.48
CA PRO A 2 5.51 -10.13 31.04
C PRO A 2 6.80 -10.73 30.48
N LYS A 3 6.68 -11.77 29.66
CA LYS A 3 7.81 -12.46 29.03
C LYS A 3 8.49 -11.48 28.06
N PRO A 4 9.82 -11.28 28.11
CA PRO A 4 10.50 -10.39 27.18
C PRO A 4 10.28 -10.90 25.74
N PRO A 5 10.16 -9.99 24.76
CA PRO A 5 9.94 -10.38 23.38
C PRO A 5 11.09 -11.28 22.93
N SER A 6 10.77 -12.49 22.49
CA SER A 6 11.75 -13.43 21.94
C SER A 6 12.36 -12.81 20.69
N LYS A 7 13.67 -12.61 20.70
CA LYS A 7 14.41 -12.11 19.54
C LYS A 7 14.51 -13.23 18.49
N LEU A 8 14.00 -12.98 17.29
CA LEU A 8 14.18 -13.86 16.14
C LEU A 8 15.58 -13.61 15.57
N GLU A 9 16.46 -14.61 15.62
CA GLU A 9 17.78 -14.54 14.98
C GLU A 9 17.63 -14.95 13.52
N LEU A 10 17.87 -14.00 12.61
CA LEU A 10 17.84 -14.21 11.17
C LEU A 10 19.26 -14.14 10.63
N ASN A 11 19.60 -15.04 9.71
CA ASN A 11 20.86 -14.97 8.97
C ASN A 11 20.83 -13.73 8.02
N PRO A 12 21.96 -13.15 7.58
CA PRO A 12 21.92 -11.93 6.77
C PRO A 12 21.30 -12.16 5.39
N GLU A 13 21.36 -13.38 4.87
CA GLU A 13 20.65 -13.78 3.65
C GLU A 13 19.12 -13.74 3.82
N GLU A 14 18.62 -14.26 4.95
CA GLU A 14 17.19 -14.25 5.28
C GLU A 14 16.69 -12.81 5.50
N LEU A 15 17.49 -11.98 6.19
CA LEU A 15 17.20 -10.55 6.33
C LEU A 15 17.07 -9.87 4.98
N THR A 16 18.07 -10.07 4.10
CA THR A 16 18.08 -9.45 2.76
C THR A 16 16.89 -9.92 1.92
N TYR A 17 16.57 -11.21 1.98
CA TYR A 17 15.42 -11.80 1.30
C TYR A 17 14.11 -11.21 1.82
N LEU A 18 13.90 -11.17 3.14
CA LEU A 18 12.69 -10.60 3.73
C LEU A 18 12.55 -9.10 3.44
N GLU A 19 13.64 -8.33 3.50
CA GLU A 19 13.64 -6.93 3.08
C GLU A 19 13.26 -6.76 1.61
N SER A 20 13.73 -7.65 0.73
CA SER A 20 13.37 -7.63 -0.68
C SER A 20 11.86 -7.90 -0.87
N LEU A 21 11.30 -8.86 -0.12
CA LEU A 21 9.87 -9.16 -0.14
C LEU A 21 9.03 -7.98 0.37
N VAL A 22 9.48 -7.28 1.41
CA VAL A 22 8.82 -6.06 1.90
C VAL A 22 8.80 -4.96 0.84
N ARG A 23 9.87 -4.84 0.04
CA ARG A 23 9.96 -3.86 -1.06
C ARG A 23 9.11 -4.26 -2.28
N LEU A 24 8.87 -5.56 -2.47
CA LEU A 24 8.04 -6.08 -3.55
C LEU A 24 6.55 -5.82 -3.26
N ARG A 25 5.96 -4.88 -3.98
CA ARG A 25 4.50 -4.70 -3.96
C ARG A 25 3.82 -5.84 -4.72
N THR A 26 3.18 -6.75 -3.98
CA THR A 26 2.40 -7.84 -4.57
C THR A 26 1.25 -7.30 -5.45
N ILE A 27 0.91 -8.01 -6.52
CA ILE A 27 -0.19 -7.65 -7.43
C ILE A 27 -1.50 -7.48 -6.64
N GLN A 28 -1.76 -8.36 -5.67
CA GLN A 28 -2.94 -8.28 -4.80
C GLN A 28 -2.97 -6.98 -3.97
N ALA A 29 -1.85 -6.58 -3.37
CA ALA A 29 -1.76 -5.33 -2.60
C ALA A 29 -2.00 -4.10 -3.50
N GLN A 30 -1.50 -4.14 -4.74
CA GLN A 30 -1.75 -3.08 -5.72
C GLN A 30 -3.24 -3.03 -6.11
N THR A 31 -3.87 -4.16 -6.39
CA THR A 31 -5.29 -4.26 -6.72
C THR A 31 -6.17 -3.77 -5.57
N LEU A 32 -5.88 -4.20 -4.34
CA LEU A 32 -6.59 -3.74 -3.14
C LEU A 32 -6.47 -2.21 -2.97
N THR A 33 -5.27 -1.67 -3.17
CA THR A 33 -5.04 -0.22 -3.09
C THR A 33 -5.88 0.54 -4.11
N ARG A 34 -5.89 0.10 -5.38
CA ARG A 34 -6.68 0.74 -6.44
C ARG A 34 -8.18 0.66 -6.15
N ALA A 35 -8.66 -0.50 -5.70
CA ALA A 35 -10.06 -0.68 -5.29
C ALA A 35 -10.44 0.27 -4.13
N ARG A 36 -9.58 0.40 -3.11
CA ARG A 36 -9.78 1.35 -2.00
C ARG A 36 -9.85 2.80 -2.48
N ILE A 37 -8.97 3.23 -3.39
CA ILE A 37 -9.01 4.58 -3.97
C ILE A 37 -10.35 4.83 -4.67
N LEU A 38 -10.83 3.87 -5.48
CA LEU A 38 -12.10 3.99 -6.18
C LEU A 38 -13.30 4.05 -5.23
N LEU A 39 -13.34 3.21 -4.19
CA LEU A 39 -14.39 3.22 -3.18
C LEU A 39 -14.43 4.52 -2.38
N LEU A 40 -13.27 5.12 -2.08
CA LEU A 40 -13.24 6.42 -1.41
C LEU A 40 -13.69 7.53 -2.37
N LYS A 41 -13.33 7.44 -3.64
CA LYS A 41 -13.79 8.40 -4.65
C LYS A 41 -15.30 8.34 -4.88
N SER A 42 -15.92 7.15 -4.84
CA SER A 42 -17.38 7.00 -4.97
C SER A 42 -18.14 7.63 -3.81
N LYS A 43 -17.54 7.66 -2.61
CA LYS A 43 -18.04 8.41 -1.44
C LYS A 43 -17.83 9.93 -1.53
N ARG A 44 -17.44 10.45 -2.69
CA ARG A 44 -17.15 11.87 -2.98
C ARG A 44 -16.06 12.50 -2.12
N LEU A 45 -15.11 11.70 -1.62
CA LEU A 45 -13.92 12.26 -0.97
C LEU A 45 -13.05 13.00 -1.99
N SER A 46 -12.37 14.05 -1.52
CA SER A 46 -11.33 14.72 -2.28
C SER A 46 -10.12 13.80 -2.48
N ILE A 47 -9.29 14.12 -3.47
CA ILE A 47 -8.06 13.36 -3.74
C ILE A 47 -7.11 13.43 -2.54
N LYS A 48 -7.06 14.58 -1.86
CA LYS A 48 -6.23 14.79 -0.66
C LYS A 48 -6.68 13.89 0.50
N GLU A 49 -7.97 13.91 0.84
CA GLU A 49 -8.50 13.05 1.91
C GLU A 49 -8.36 11.55 1.57
N THR A 50 -8.46 11.21 0.28
CA THR A 50 -8.25 9.83 -0.18
C THR A 50 -6.79 9.42 0.02
N ALA A 51 -5.84 10.27 -0.37
CA ALA A 51 -4.41 10.06 -0.19
C ALA A 51 -4.04 9.84 1.28
N ASP A 52 -4.58 10.67 2.18
CA ASP A 52 -4.37 10.54 3.62
C ASP A 52 -4.92 9.19 4.16
N LYS A 53 -6.08 8.73 3.66
CA LYS A 53 -6.71 7.46 4.09
C LYS A 53 -6.05 6.20 3.52
N VAL A 54 -5.44 6.27 2.33
CA VAL A 54 -4.76 5.12 1.73
C VAL A 54 -3.26 5.07 2.05
N GLY A 55 -2.68 6.14 2.60
CA GLY A 55 -1.25 6.23 2.87
C GLY A 55 -0.40 6.40 1.61
N TYR A 56 -0.96 7.05 0.58
CA TYR A 56 -0.27 7.32 -0.70
C TYR A 56 -0.15 8.80 -0.94
N THR A 57 0.77 9.21 -1.82
CA THR A 57 0.86 10.61 -2.21
C THR A 57 -0.34 11.04 -3.05
N TYR A 58 -0.70 12.32 -2.96
CA TYR A 58 -1.73 12.93 -3.80
C TYR A 58 -1.55 12.60 -5.29
N ARG A 59 -0.32 12.71 -5.80
CA ARG A 59 0.02 12.44 -7.21
C ARG A 59 -0.22 10.98 -7.58
N SER A 60 0.11 10.03 -6.70
CA SER A 60 -0.14 8.60 -6.93
C SER A 60 -1.63 8.31 -7.02
N VAL A 61 -2.45 8.91 -6.15
CA VAL A 61 -3.91 8.76 -6.20
C VAL A 61 -4.50 9.39 -7.46
N ALA A 62 -4.06 10.60 -7.82
CA ALA A 62 -4.49 11.26 -9.04
C ALA A 62 -4.15 10.45 -10.31
N LEU A 63 -2.95 9.88 -10.36
CA LEU A 63 -2.53 9.01 -11.46
C LEU A 63 -3.37 7.73 -11.54
N CYS A 64 -3.67 7.11 -10.40
CA CYS A 64 -4.54 5.93 -10.33
C CYS A 64 -5.92 6.23 -10.94
N LEU A 65 -6.54 7.34 -10.56
CA LEU A 65 -7.85 7.74 -11.08
C LEU A 65 -7.79 8.03 -12.59
N LYS A 66 -6.74 8.72 -13.06
CA LYS A 66 -6.53 9.03 -14.48
C LYS A 66 -6.33 7.78 -15.34
N ASN A 67 -5.62 6.78 -14.83
CA ASN A 67 -5.39 5.53 -15.57
C ASN A 67 -6.68 4.73 -15.72
N ILE A 68 -7.56 4.77 -14.73
CA ILE A 68 -8.84 4.08 -14.77
C ILE A 68 -9.82 4.80 -15.71
N SER A 69 -9.88 6.13 -15.69
CA SER A 69 -10.73 6.90 -16.61
C SER A 69 -10.28 6.83 -18.08
N ARG A 70 -9.07 6.33 -18.36
CA ARG A 70 -8.58 6.05 -19.71
C ARG A 70 -8.84 4.62 -20.17
N ALA A 71 -9.19 3.73 -19.23
CA ALA A 71 -9.47 2.33 -19.48
C ALA A 71 -10.97 2.03 -19.62
N ALA A 72 -11.82 3.05 -19.39
CA ALA A 72 -13.26 3.03 -19.63
C ALA A 72 -13.58 3.94 -20.82
#